data_AF-A0A224Z1C0-F1
#
_entry.id   AF-A0A224Z1C0-F1
#
_cell.length_a   1.000
_cell.length_b   1.000
_cell.length_c   1.000
_cell.angle_alpha   90.00
_cell.angle_beta   90.00
_cell.angle_gamma   90.00
#
_symmetry.space_group_name_H-M   'P 1'
#
loop_
_entity.id
_entity.type
_entity.pdbx_description
1 polymer ?
#
loop_
_entity_poly.entity_id
_entity_poly.type
_entity_poly.pdbx_seq_one_letter_code
_entity_poly.pdbx_strand_id
1 'polypeptide(L)'
;MHQITHRLKKVGQRMGVRVVSSAPRKLSQLAKLTCAAGHKKQLCKTKHRTRFVNCISNVVYRIPLSCGACYIGQTGRCLNDRLREHACNVRSGNDGFLAQHASICGCHVQFDSTTVVKTHKDERTRLIIEAENIARENLTCVSKPSVALSDDELAFLESSRWRRR
;
A
#
# COMPACT_ATOMS: atom_id res chain seq x y z
N MET A 1 -11.09 -15.16 -27.13
CA MET A 1 -12.22 -14.92 -26.21
C MET A 1 -12.97 -13.59 -26.42
N HIS A 2 -12.68 -12.78 -27.46
CA HIS A 2 -13.42 -11.53 -27.73
C HIS A 2 -14.71 -11.75 -28.56
N GLN A 3 -14.65 -12.65 -29.56
CA GLN A 3 -15.80 -12.91 -30.43
C GLN A 3 -16.96 -13.63 -29.73
N ILE A 4 -16.68 -14.54 -28.78
CA ILE A 4 -17.70 -15.31 -28.06
C ILE A 4 -18.55 -14.40 -27.17
N THR A 5 -17.92 -13.51 -26.39
CA THR A 5 -18.61 -12.54 -25.54
C THR A 5 -19.43 -11.54 -26.36
N HIS A 6 -18.92 -11.11 -27.52
CA HIS A 6 -19.68 -10.24 -28.41
C HIS A 6 -20.93 -10.94 -28.99
N ARG A 7 -20.81 -12.23 -29.36
CA ARG A 7 -21.95 -13.04 -29.82
C ARG A 7 -22.97 -13.26 -28.71
N LEU A 8 -22.53 -13.57 -27.49
CA LEU A 8 -23.40 -13.77 -26.33
C LEU A 8 -24.20 -12.50 -25.98
N LYS A 9 -23.54 -11.33 -26.00
CA LYS A 9 -24.19 -10.03 -25.81
C LYS A 9 -25.27 -9.76 -26.87
N LYS A 10 -24.98 -10.10 -28.13
CA LYS A 10 -25.91 -9.92 -29.26
C LYS A 10 -27.13 -10.83 -29.16
N VAL A 11 -26.96 -12.07 -28.70
CA VAL A 11 -28.06 -13.02 -28.44
C VAL A 11 -28.91 -12.57 -27.25
N GLY A 12 -28.28 -12.15 -26.14
CA GLY A 12 -29.00 -11.63 -24.99
C GLY A 12 -29.84 -10.40 -25.33
N GLN A 13 -29.29 -9.46 -26.10
CA GLN A 13 -30.04 -8.29 -26.59
C GLN A 13 -31.26 -8.65 -27.44
N ARG A 14 -31.17 -9.70 -28.28
CA ARG A 14 -32.32 -10.19 -29.07
C ARG A 14 -33.43 -10.78 -28.21
N MET A 15 -33.08 -11.33 -27.05
CA MET A 15 -34.03 -11.90 -26.09
C MET A 15 -34.48 -10.89 -25.02
N GLY A 16 -34.23 -9.59 -25.22
CA GLY A 16 -34.57 -8.54 -24.26
C GLY A 16 -33.74 -8.55 -22.97
N VAL A 17 -32.70 -9.38 -22.89
CA VAL A 17 -31.83 -9.50 -21.71
C VAL A 17 -30.65 -8.55 -21.85
N ARG A 18 -30.56 -7.55 -20.95
CA ARG A 18 -29.44 -6.62 -20.91
C ARG A 18 -28.21 -7.27 -20.28
N VAL A 19 -27.35 -7.86 -21.11
CA VAL A 19 -26.07 -8.43 -20.68
C VAL A 19 -25.07 -7.30 -20.39
N VAL A 20 -24.81 -7.04 -19.11
CA VAL A 20 -23.77 -6.12 -18.64
C VAL A 20 -22.47 -6.91 -18.48
N SER A 21 -21.59 -6.84 -19.48
CA SER A 21 -20.27 -7.49 -19.43
C SER A 21 -19.27 -6.62 -18.67
N SER A 22 -19.47 -6.45 -17.36
CA SER A 22 -18.44 -5.85 -16.50
C SER A 22 -17.95 -6.90 -15.52
N ALA A 23 -17.02 -7.72 -15.99
CA ALA A 23 -16.26 -8.61 -15.12
C ALA A 23 -14.95 -7.90 -14.78
N PRO A 24 -14.69 -7.55 -13.50
CA PRO A 24 -13.47 -6.82 -13.10
C PRO A 24 -12.18 -7.60 -13.41
N ARG A 25 -12.29 -8.90 -13.71
CA ARG A 25 -11.19 -9.74 -14.19
C ARG A 25 -11.60 -10.41 -15.49
N LYS A 26 -10.84 -10.16 -16.55
CA LYS A 26 -11.09 -10.79 -17.86
C LYS A 26 -10.88 -12.30 -17.74
N LEU A 27 -11.66 -13.13 -18.44
CA LEU A 27 -11.48 -14.59 -18.47
C LEU A 27 -10.04 -15.02 -18.81
N SER A 28 -9.35 -14.27 -19.68
CA SER A 28 -7.92 -14.49 -20.00
C SER A 28 -6.97 -14.27 -18.81
N GLN A 29 -7.42 -13.54 -17.79
CA GLN A 29 -6.68 -13.28 -16.56
C GLN A 29 -6.84 -14.42 -15.55
N LEU A 30 -7.91 -15.24 -15.66
CA LEU A 30 -8.09 -16.44 -14.83
C LEU A 30 -7.07 -17.53 -15.17
N ALA A 31 -6.72 -17.70 -16.46
CA ALA A 31 -5.66 -18.62 -16.88
C ALA A 31 -4.29 -18.26 -16.26
N LYS A 32 -4.04 -16.97 -15.99
CA LYS A 32 -2.84 -16.50 -15.29
C LYS A 32 -2.88 -16.76 -13.78
N LEU A 33 -4.05 -17.05 -13.21
CA LEU A 33 -4.21 -17.42 -11.81
C LEU A 33 -4.01 -18.93 -11.60
N THR A 34 -4.33 -19.75 -12.59
CA THR A 34 -4.18 -21.21 -12.53
C THR A 34 -2.79 -21.68 -12.93
N CYS A 35 -2.09 -20.93 -13.77
CA CYS A 35 -0.69 -21.19 -14.07
C CYS A 35 0.20 -20.48 -13.05
N ALA A 36 0.94 -21.24 -12.23
CA ALA A 36 1.96 -20.75 -11.30
C ALA A 36 3.19 -20.17 -12.03
N ALA A 37 2.98 -19.37 -13.08
CA ALA A 37 4.03 -18.59 -13.71
C ALA A 37 4.47 -17.54 -12.69
N GLY A 38 5.49 -17.89 -11.90
CA GLY A 38 6.04 -17.08 -10.84
C GLY A 38 6.18 -15.65 -11.34
N HIS A 39 5.37 -14.76 -10.75
CA HIS A 39 5.55 -13.34 -10.96
C HIS A 39 6.99 -13.04 -10.60
N LYS A 40 7.87 -12.85 -11.61
CA LYS A 40 9.24 -12.41 -11.39
C LYS A 40 9.13 -11.16 -10.54
N LYS A 41 9.48 -11.26 -9.26
CA LYS A 41 9.57 -10.09 -8.38
C LYS A 41 10.49 -9.14 -9.13
N GLN A 42 9.97 -8.01 -9.59
CA GLN A 42 10.80 -6.97 -10.18
C GLN A 42 11.79 -6.58 -9.08
N LEU A 43 13.01 -7.11 -9.17
CA LEU A 43 14.10 -6.69 -8.31
C LEU A 43 14.34 -5.20 -8.60
N CYS A 44 14.59 -4.44 -7.54
CA CYS A 44 14.91 -3.04 -7.69
C CYS A 44 16.14 -2.88 -8.58
N LYS A 45 15.98 -2.15 -9.69
CA LYS A 45 17.06 -1.90 -10.66
C LYS A 45 18.05 -0.85 -10.17
N THR A 46 17.66 -0.06 -9.17
CA THR A 46 18.46 1.04 -8.63
C THR A 46 19.57 0.52 -7.73
N LYS A 47 20.82 0.93 -8.02
CA LYS A 47 21.95 0.76 -7.10
C LYS A 47 21.89 1.87 -6.05
N HIS A 48 21.15 1.65 -4.96
CA HIS A 48 21.11 2.61 -3.87
C HIS A 48 22.48 2.74 -3.20
N ARG A 49 22.95 3.98 -3.01
CA ARG A 49 24.17 4.29 -2.25
C ARG A 49 24.07 3.85 -0.79
N THR A 50 22.90 4.02 -0.19
CA THR A 50 22.59 3.62 1.18
C THR A 50 21.31 2.80 1.16
N ARG A 51 21.31 1.66 1.83
CA ARG A 51 20.15 0.77 2.00
C ARG A 51 19.93 0.58 3.48
N PHE A 52 18.74 0.93 3.95
CA PHE A 52 18.31 0.69 5.33
C PHE A 52 17.65 -0.69 5.46
N VAL A 53 16.99 -1.14 4.39
CA VAL A 53 16.24 -2.41 4.35
C VAL A 53 16.41 -3.11 3.00
N ASN A 54 15.92 -4.35 2.89
CA ASN A 54 15.84 -5.05 1.60
C ASN A 54 14.95 -4.29 0.61
N CYS A 55 15.41 -4.18 -0.64
CA CYS A 55 14.66 -3.47 -1.68
C CYS A 55 13.29 -4.11 -1.93
N ILE A 56 12.24 -3.32 -1.75
CA ILE A 56 10.86 -3.72 -1.98
C ILE A 56 10.05 -2.51 -2.44
N SER A 57 9.04 -2.73 -3.27
CA SER A 57 8.17 -1.68 -3.82
C SER A 57 6.70 -2.04 -3.63
N ASN A 58 5.81 -1.05 -3.77
CA ASN A 58 4.36 -1.22 -3.60
C ASN A 58 4.00 -1.70 -2.19
N VAL A 59 4.47 -0.97 -1.19
CA VAL A 59 4.37 -1.34 0.22
C VAL A 59 3.77 -0.23 1.07
N VAL A 60 3.10 -0.64 2.15
CA VAL A 60 2.86 0.16 3.34
C VAL A 60 3.90 -0.25 4.37
N TYR A 61 4.57 0.72 4.99
CA TYR A 61 5.70 0.53 5.87
C TYR A 61 5.53 1.29 7.19
N ARG A 62 6.23 0.82 8.23
CA ARG A 62 6.28 1.43 9.56
C ARG A 62 7.72 1.73 9.93
N ILE A 63 8.01 2.96 10.34
CA ILE A 63 9.31 3.39 10.85
C ILE A 63 9.15 3.68 12.35
N PRO A 64 9.86 2.96 13.24
CA PRO A 64 9.84 3.30 14.66
C PRO A 64 10.72 4.51 14.98
N LEU A 65 10.36 5.22 16.05
CA LEU A 65 11.14 6.29 16.65
C LEU A 65 11.56 5.87 18.06
N SER A 66 12.70 6.38 18.55
CA SER A 66 13.25 5.98 19.84
C SER A 66 12.37 6.34 21.05
N CYS A 67 11.43 7.27 20.89
CA CYS A 67 10.43 7.63 21.91
C CYS A 67 9.24 6.66 21.99
N GLY A 68 9.22 5.59 21.18
CA GLY A 68 8.12 4.63 21.10
C GLY A 68 7.03 5.00 20.09
N ALA A 69 7.05 6.24 19.57
CA ALA A 69 6.20 6.64 18.46
C ALA A 69 6.57 5.91 17.16
N CYS A 70 5.69 5.95 16.17
CA CYS A 70 5.96 5.42 14.84
C CYS A 70 5.44 6.32 13.72
N TYR A 71 6.01 6.16 12.53
CA TYR A 71 5.50 6.74 11.30
C TYR A 71 5.03 5.62 10.38
N ILE A 72 3.81 5.74 9.86
CA ILE A 72 3.29 4.82 8.85
C ILE A 72 3.16 5.59 7.54
N GLY A 73 3.65 4.97 6.47
CA GLY A 73 3.59 5.56 5.14
C GLY A 73 3.36 4.49 4.07
N GLN A 74 2.99 4.92 2.87
CA GLN A 74 2.98 4.08 1.68
C GLN A 74 3.98 4.53 0.61
N THR A 75 4.38 3.60 -0.26
CA THR A 75 5.12 3.92 -1.48
C THR A 75 4.87 2.91 -2.59
N GLY A 76 4.70 3.41 -3.81
CA GLY A 76 4.77 2.59 -5.04
C GLY A 76 6.20 2.35 -5.52
N ARG A 77 7.15 3.22 -5.13
CA ARG A 77 8.58 3.14 -5.48
C ARG A 77 9.33 2.22 -4.53
N CYS A 78 10.64 2.08 -4.72
CA CYS A 78 11.47 1.33 -3.79
C CYS A 78 11.44 2.00 -2.41
N LEU A 79 11.26 1.18 -1.37
CA LEU A 79 11.22 1.64 0.01
C LEU A 79 12.50 2.39 0.42
N ASN A 80 13.68 1.93 -0.02
CA ASN A 80 14.94 2.63 0.27
C ASN A 80 15.03 4.03 -0.36
N ASP A 81 14.37 4.29 -1.50
CA ASP A 81 14.31 5.66 -2.03
C ASP A 81 13.50 6.55 -1.10
N ARG A 82 12.34 6.04 -0.63
CA ARG A 82 11.47 6.78 0.28
C ARG A 82 12.11 7.00 1.66
N LEU A 83 12.81 6.01 2.20
CA LEU A 83 13.53 6.15 3.47
C LEU A 83 14.69 7.16 3.36
N ARG A 84 15.40 7.21 2.23
CA ARG A 84 16.44 8.22 2.02
C ARG A 84 15.89 9.64 1.91
N GLU A 85 14.73 9.81 1.26
CA GLU A 85 14.02 11.09 1.24
C GLU A 85 13.69 11.54 2.66
N HIS A 86 13.11 10.65 3.48
CA HIS A 86 12.82 10.94 4.89
C HIS A 86 14.08 11.24 5.70
N ALA A 87 15.14 10.45 5.56
CA ALA A 87 16.41 10.69 6.26
C ALA A 87 17.03 12.03 5.87
N CYS A 88 16.93 12.42 4.59
CA CYS A 88 17.37 13.72 4.13
C CYS A 88 16.52 14.84 4.75
N ASN A 89 15.19 14.69 4.78
CA ASN A 89 14.30 15.70 5.36
C ASN A 89 14.55 15.90 6.86
N VAL A 90 14.72 14.80 7.61
CA VAL A 90 15.06 14.84 9.04
C VAL A 90 16.39 15.54 9.26
N ARG A 91 17.42 15.21 8.47
CA ARG A 91 18.75 15.83 8.59
C ARG A 91 18.73 17.32 8.24
N SER A 92 17.97 17.71 7.22
CA SER A 92 17.90 19.10 6.76
C SER A 92 16.94 19.96 7.59
N GLY A 93 16.18 19.37 8.53
CA GLY A 93 15.14 20.08 9.27
C GLY A 93 13.97 20.54 8.40
N ASN A 94 13.74 19.89 7.25
CA ASN A 94 12.66 20.23 6.33
C ASN A 94 11.28 19.86 6.88
N ASP A 95 10.24 20.48 6.36
CA ASP A 95 8.86 20.19 6.72
C ASP A 95 8.46 18.75 6.38
N GLY A 96 8.17 17.97 7.42
CA GLY A 96 7.66 16.62 7.33
C GLY A 96 7.41 16.07 8.73
N PHE A 97 6.38 15.24 8.89
CA PHE A 97 5.95 14.74 10.21
C PHE A 97 7.09 14.11 11.03
N LEU A 98 7.98 13.35 10.38
CA LEU A 98 9.16 12.76 11.02
C LEU A 98 10.16 13.82 11.49
N ALA A 99 10.49 14.79 10.64
CA ALA A 99 11.45 15.85 10.96
C ALA A 99 10.90 16.77 12.06
N GLN A 100 9.63 17.15 11.97
CA GLN A 100 8.92 17.94 12.97
C GLN A 100 8.88 17.23 14.32
N HIS A 101 8.46 15.96 14.35
CA HIS A 101 8.40 15.21 15.60
C HIS A 101 9.81 14.99 16.19
N ALA A 102 10.79 14.59 15.39
CA ALA A 102 12.15 14.40 15.87
C ALA A 102 12.76 15.69 16.45
N SER A 103 12.49 16.84 15.82
CA SER A 103 12.94 18.15 16.31
C SER A 103 12.28 18.55 17.63
N ILE A 104 10.99 18.28 17.81
CA ILE A 104 10.24 18.66 19.03
C ILE A 104 10.54 17.69 20.17
N CYS A 105 10.55 16.40 19.89
CA CYS A 105 10.73 15.35 20.89
C CYS A 105 12.20 15.12 21.26
N GLY A 106 13.15 15.48 20.39
CA GLY A 106 14.56 15.15 20.53
C GLY A 106 14.88 13.67 20.32
N CYS A 107 13.91 12.87 19.86
CA CYS A 107 14.09 11.46 19.56
C CYS A 107 14.73 11.25 18.18
N HIS A 108 15.22 10.05 17.92
CA HIS A 108 15.80 9.71 16.62
C HIS A 108 14.91 8.72 15.86
N VAL A 109 14.90 8.88 14.54
CA VAL A 109 14.17 8.01 13.62
C VAL A 109 15.01 6.76 13.32
N GLN A 110 14.45 5.57 13.52
CA GLN A 110 15.16 4.30 13.37
C GLN A 110 14.92 3.70 11.97
N PHE A 111 15.57 4.26 10.94
CA PHE A 111 15.35 3.85 9.56
C PHE A 111 15.68 2.37 9.28
N ASP A 112 16.74 1.83 9.88
CA ASP A 112 17.15 0.42 9.72
C ASP A 112 16.14 -0.56 10.35
N SER A 113 15.34 -0.09 11.30
CA SER A 113 14.27 -0.86 11.95
C SER A 113 12.92 -0.76 11.23
N THR A 114 12.91 -0.25 9.99
CA THR A 114 11.68 -0.13 9.20
C THR A 114 11.10 -1.51 8.88
N THR A 115 9.81 -1.70 9.13
CA THR A 115 9.10 -2.94 8.80
C THR A 115 8.07 -2.73 7.69
N VAL A 116 7.84 -3.78 6.89
CA VAL A 116 6.79 -3.78 5.88
C VAL A 116 5.50 -4.28 6.53
N VAL A 117 4.49 -3.41 6.60
CA VAL A 117 3.17 -3.74 7.14
C VAL A 117 2.39 -4.60 6.15
N LYS A 118 2.37 -4.19 4.88
CA LYS A 118 1.64 -4.90 3.83
C LYS A 118 2.15 -4.52 2.44
N THR A 119 2.00 -5.44 1.49
CA THR A 119 2.35 -5.19 0.09
C THR A 119 1.10 -5.21 -0.78
N HIS A 120 0.91 -4.21 -1.65
CA HIS A 120 -0.20 -4.21 -2.60
C HIS A 120 0.11 -3.35 -3.83
N LYS A 121 -0.14 -3.87 -5.04
CA LYS A 121 0.20 -3.17 -6.31
C LYS A 121 -0.66 -1.93 -6.55
N ASP A 122 -1.94 -2.02 -6.24
CA ASP A 122 -2.87 -0.89 -6.40
C ASP A 122 -2.63 0.16 -5.32
N GLU A 123 -2.53 1.42 -5.74
CA GLU A 123 -2.24 2.57 -4.88
C GLU A 123 -3.38 2.86 -3.92
N ARG A 124 -4.63 2.91 -4.39
CA ARG A 124 -5.80 3.20 -3.55
C ARG A 124 -5.91 2.23 -2.39
N THR A 125 -5.67 0.94 -2.68
CA THR A 125 -5.63 -0.08 -1.65
C THR A 125 -4.53 0.16 -0.61
N ARG A 126 -3.34 0.62 -1.03
CA ARG A 126 -2.28 0.99 -0.07
C ARG A 126 -2.65 2.20 0.77
N LEU A 127 -3.32 3.21 0.19
CA LEU A 127 -3.80 4.37 0.92
C LEU A 127 -4.82 3.98 2.00
N ILE A 128 -5.77 3.09 1.68
CA ILE A 128 -6.74 2.57 2.66
C ILE A 128 -6.02 1.80 3.77
N ILE A 129 -5.08 0.92 3.41
CA ILE A 129 -4.30 0.16 4.41
C ILE A 129 -3.47 1.11 5.28
N GLU A 130 -2.84 2.13 4.70
CA GLU A 130 -2.10 3.16 5.44
C GLU A 130 -3.00 3.87 6.45
N ALA A 131 -4.15 4.37 6.01
CA ALA A 131 -5.11 5.07 6.86
C ALA A 131 -5.63 4.18 8.00
N GLU A 132 -6.02 2.94 7.70
CA GLU A 132 -6.42 1.94 8.71
C GLU A 132 -5.32 1.71 9.75
N ASN A 133 -4.07 1.56 9.31
CA ASN A 133 -2.95 1.30 10.22
C ASN A 133 -2.59 2.54 11.05
N ILE A 134 -2.71 3.75 10.50
CA ILE A 134 -2.53 4.98 11.26
C ILE A 134 -3.61 5.11 12.34
N ALA A 135 -4.88 4.90 11.99
CA ALA A 135 -5.98 4.93 12.96
C ALA A 135 -5.77 3.94 14.12
N ARG A 136 -5.26 2.74 13.80
CA ARG A 136 -5.01 1.68 14.79
C ARG A 136 -3.86 1.97 15.75
N GLU A 137 -2.79 2.61 15.30
CA GLU A 137 -1.67 3.02 16.17
C GLU A 137 -2.01 4.29 16.99
N ASN A 138 -3.17 4.92 16.71
CA ASN A 138 -3.77 6.00 17.49
C ASN A 138 -2.77 7.13 17.81
N LEU A 139 -2.63 7.52 19.09
CA LEU A 139 -1.78 8.63 19.55
C LEU A 139 -0.27 8.39 19.37
N THR A 140 0.15 7.16 19.08
CA THR A 140 1.59 6.84 18.90
C THR A 140 2.06 7.06 17.46
N CYS A 141 1.14 7.29 16.52
CA CYS A 141 1.47 7.48 15.12
C CYS A 141 1.64 8.97 14.78
N VAL A 142 2.84 9.34 14.31
CA VAL A 142 3.15 10.74 13.97
C VAL A 142 2.67 11.13 12.56
N SER A 143 2.36 10.15 11.71
CA SER A 143 1.90 10.38 10.34
C SER A 143 0.42 10.73 10.29
N LYS A 144 0.06 11.68 9.41
CA LYS A 144 -1.32 11.92 9.00
C LYS A 144 -1.72 10.98 7.86
N PRO A 145 -2.94 10.40 7.87
CA PRO A 145 -3.35 9.51 6.80
C PRO A 145 -3.55 10.26 5.47
N SER A 146 -3.18 9.60 4.37
CA SER A 146 -3.33 10.15 3.02
C SER A 146 -4.78 10.22 2.54
N VAL A 147 -5.65 9.39 3.14
CA VAL A 147 -7.09 9.36 2.89
C VAL A 147 -7.82 9.30 4.24
N ALA A 148 -8.91 10.04 4.39
CA ALA A 148 -9.77 9.92 5.55
C ALA A 148 -10.69 8.70 5.38
N LEU A 149 -10.82 7.92 6.45
CA LEU A 149 -11.79 6.84 6.55
C LEU A 149 -12.80 7.21 7.64
N SER A 150 -14.08 6.92 7.42
CA SER A 150 -15.09 7.06 8.47
C SER A 150 -14.98 5.95 9.52
N ASP A 151 -15.61 6.14 10.68
CA ASP A 151 -15.66 5.12 11.72
C ASP A 151 -16.35 3.84 11.23
N ASP A 152 -17.38 3.97 10.40
CA ASP A 152 -18.06 2.83 9.77
C ASP A 152 -17.14 2.06 8.81
N GLU A 153 -16.32 2.79 8.02
CA GLU A 153 -15.34 2.17 7.13
C GLU A 153 -14.24 1.46 7.91
N LEU A 154 -13.75 2.05 9.01
CA LEU A 154 -12.78 1.43 9.90
C LEU A 154 -13.36 0.16 10.55
N ALA A 155 -14.58 0.23 11.10
CA ALA A 155 -15.28 -0.92 11.69
C ALA A 155 -15.52 -2.04 10.66
N PHE A 156 -15.86 -1.68 9.43
CA PHE A 156 -15.98 -2.65 8.34
C PHE A 156 -14.65 -3.34 8.02
N LEU A 157 -13.54 -2.59 7.97
CA LEU A 157 -12.22 -3.14 7.71
C LEU A 157 -11.75 -4.08 8.84
N GLU A 158 -12.00 -3.72 10.10
CA GLU A 158 -11.68 -4.54 11.27
C GLU A 158 -12.46 -5.87 11.26
N SER A 159 -13.78 -5.80 11.09
CA SER A 159 -14.64 -7.01 11.04
C SER A 159 -14.29 -7.93 9.85
N SER A 160 -13.83 -7.36 8.75
CA SER A 160 -13.40 -8.11 7.55
C SER A 160 -12.06 -8.84 7.70
N ARG A 161 -11.30 -8.59 8.77
CA ARG A 161 -10.04 -9.32 9.07
C ARG A 161 -10.31 -10.67 9.73
N TRP A 162 -11.41 -10.82 10.47
CA TRP A 162 -11.80 -12.10 11.08
C TRP A 162 -12.08 -13.19 10.03
N ARG A 163 -12.71 -12.82 8.91
CA ARG A 163 -13.15 -13.76 7.86
C ARG A 163 -12.01 -14.33 6.98
N ARG A 164 -10.75 -13.97 7.26
CA ARG A 164 -9.58 -14.40 6.47
C ARG A 164 -8.57 -15.24 7.26
N ARG A 165 -8.94 -15.70 8.46
CA ARG A 165 -8.21 -16.75 9.20
C ARG A 165 -8.78 -18.11 8.88
#